data_AF-A0A367KWA7-F1
#
_entry.id   AF-A0A367KWA7-F1
#
_cell.length_a   1.000
_cell.length_b   1.000
_cell.length_c   1.000
_cell.angle_alpha   90.00
_cell.angle_beta   90.00
_cell.angle_gamma   90.00
#
_symmetry.space_group_name_H-M   'P 1'
#
loop_
_entity.id
_entity.type
_entity.pdbx_description
1 polymer ?
#
loop_
_entity_poly.entity_id
_entity_poly.type
_entity_poly.pdbx_seq_one_letter_code
_entity_poly.pdbx_strand_id
1 'polypeptide(L)'
;MAPLKQIEFYSGIGGMHYAAKLAGWDVEILKAFDINTVANDIYRHNFNPKTVGQHLIETLSTKYYDDMAADVWTMSPPCQPYTRIGLQQGSEDARAKSFLHLLKVLGEMQNKPKYILVENVKGFEVSDSRDMLVDKLKHCDYSFQEFLLTPLQLGIPNSRMRYYLLAKLKPLAFARPVTSTIITHIPLSEDMTDDFVDTRVKPGEAVDEEKLVNETVKPVEPLSKYLEHSVHYEPYLVPDKVLAKNGHVFDIVKPDGHRSCCFTKGYFHYAQGTGSIIQMNKEANTAEVFNKAMTFKGVDQEKQLELLRTLKLRYFSPRE
;
A
#
# COMPACT_ATOMS: atom_id res chain seq x y z
N MET A 1 -2.70 -17.55 26.81
CA MET A 1 -1.26 -17.26 26.63
C MET A 1 -1.05 -15.78 26.92
N ALA A 2 0.16 -15.34 27.25
CA ALA A 2 0.45 -13.91 27.32
C ALA A 2 0.40 -13.29 25.90
N PRO A 3 0.06 -11.99 25.77
CA PRO A 3 0.06 -11.32 24.48
C PRO A 3 1.45 -11.34 23.84
N LEU A 4 1.51 -11.42 22.52
CA LEU A 4 2.75 -11.30 21.76
C LEU A 4 3.23 -9.85 21.78
N LYS A 5 4.52 -9.64 22.03
CA LYS A 5 5.11 -8.29 22.03
C LYS A 5 5.48 -7.86 20.62
N GLN A 6 4.94 -6.73 20.14
CA GLN A 6 5.16 -6.24 18.79
C GLN A 6 5.91 -4.90 18.77
N ILE A 7 6.84 -4.76 17.82
CA ILE A 7 7.42 -3.47 17.42
C ILE A 7 7.00 -3.19 15.98
N GLU A 8 6.50 -1.98 15.75
CA GLU A 8 6.13 -1.47 14.43
C GLU A 8 7.18 -0.50 13.93
N PHE A 9 7.87 -0.84 12.85
CA PHE A 9 8.80 0.04 12.16
C PHE A 9 8.11 0.67 10.94
N TYR A 10 8.37 1.96 10.71
CA TYR A 10 7.70 2.73 9.66
C TYR A 10 6.17 2.70 9.85
N SER A 11 5.73 2.97 11.09
CA SER A 11 4.37 2.72 11.53
C SER A 11 3.32 3.57 10.80
N GLY A 12 3.72 4.71 10.23
CA GLY A 12 2.82 5.66 9.62
C GLY A 12 1.67 6.01 10.55
N ILE A 13 0.45 5.91 10.02
CA ILE A 13 -0.80 6.15 10.78
C ILE A 13 -1.32 4.90 11.51
N GLY A 14 -0.55 3.81 11.55
CA GLY A 14 -0.88 2.59 12.30
C GLY A 14 -1.64 1.52 11.51
N GLY A 15 -1.37 1.38 10.21
CA GLY A 15 -1.99 0.35 9.38
C GLY A 15 -1.74 -1.08 9.90
N MET A 16 -0.51 -1.38 10.33
CA MET A 16 -0.17 -2.69 10.91
C MET A 16 -0.86 -2.94 12.26
N HIS A 17 -1.06 -1.89 13.07
CA HIS A 17 -1.80 -1.99 14.33
C HIS A 17 -3.28 -2.35 14.07
N TYR A 18 -3.93 -1.65 13.13
CA TYR A 18 -5.29 -2.00 12.72
C TYR A 18 -5.36 -3.41 12.14
N ALA A 19 -4.39 -3.83 11.34
CA ALA A 19 -4.34 -5.19 10.80
C ALA A 19 -4.28 -6.24 11.90
N ALA A 20 -3.45 -6.04 12.94
CA ALA A 20 -3.38 -6.96 14.08
C ALA A 20 -4.70 -7.03 14.85
N LYS A 21 -5.35 -5.87 15.09
CA LYS A 21 -6.69 -5.82 15.72
C LYS A 21 -7.74 -6.56 14.91
N LEU A 22 -7.79 -6.34 13.59
CA LEU A 22 -8.75 -6.99 12.68
C LEU A 22 -8.51 -8.49 12.57
N ALA A 23 -7.26 -8.93 12.63
CA ALA A 23 -6.89 -10.35 12.65
C ALA A 23 -7.23 -11.04 13.99
N GLY A 24 -7.68 -10.29 15.01
CA GLY A 24 -7.93 -10.83 16.35
C GLY A 24 -6.65 -11.34 17.03
N TRP A 25 -5.48 -10.84 16.62
CA TRP A 25 -4.20 -11.22 17.22
C TRP A 25 -4.03 -10.54 18.57
N ASP A 26 -3.76 -11.34 19.60
CA ASP A 26 -3.44 -10.85 20.95
C ASP A 26 -2.01 -10.31 20.99
N VAL A 27 -1.87 -9.01 20.67
CA VAL A 27 -0.57 -8.31 20.61
C VAL A 27 -0.52 -7.10 21.55
N GLU A 28 0.62 -6.95 22.22
CA GLU A 28 1.00 -5.73 22.92
C GLU A 28 1.98 -4.93 22.06
N ILE A 29 1.59 -3.73 21.63
CA ILE A 29 2.50 -2.84 20.90
C ILE A 29 3.48 -2.19 21.89
N LEU A 30 4.74 -2.63 21.85
CA LEU A 30 5.82 -2.05 22.67
C LEU A 30 6.20 -0.66 22.18
N LYS A 31 6.50 -0.56 20.88
CA LYS A 31 6.85 0.70 20.21
C LYS A 31 6.40 0.73 18.75
N ALA A 32 6.05 1.92 18.29
CA ALA A 32 5.75 2.26 16.91
C ALA A 32 6.65 3.42 16.47
N PHE A 33 7.49 3.20 15.46
CA PHE A 33 8.49 4.14 14.99
C PHE A 33 8.11 4.73 13.63
N ASP A 34 8.00 6.05 13.56
CA ASP A 34 7.95 6.79 12.31
C ASP A 34 8.71 8.11 12.45
N ILE A 35 9.39 8.54 11.39
CA ILE A 35 10.09 9.84 11.36
C ILE A 35 9.12 11.00 11.12
N ASN A 36 7.96 10.72 10.51
CA ASN A 36 6.98 11.73 10.19
C ASN A 36 6.15 12.11 11.44
N THR A 37 6.32 13.34 11.90
CA THR A 37 5.64 13.85 13.09
C THR A 37 4.12 13.92 12.92
N VAL A 38 3.62 14.25 11.72
CA VAL A 38 2.18 14.28 11.42
C VAL A 38 1.58 12.87 11.49
N ALA A 39 2.28 11.87 10.94
CA ALA A 39 1.86 10.47 11.03
C ALA A 39 1.83 10.00 12.50
N ASN A 40 2.85 10.38 13.27
CA ASN A 40 2.90 10.11 14.71
C ASN A 40 1.74 10.75 15.47
N ASP A 41 1.35 11.98 15.14
CA ASP A 41 0.21 12.64 15.79
C ASP A 41 -1.11 11.90 15.50
N ILE A 42 -1.31 11.44 14.27
CA ILE A 42 -2.46 10.59 13.90
C ILE A 42 -2.39 9.25 14.64
N TYR A 43 -1.22 8.64 14.76
CA TYR A 43 -1.05 7.41 15.51
C TYR A 43 -1.43 7.60 16.99
N ARG A 44 -0.93 8.66 17.64
CA ARG A 44 -1.27 9.00 19.05
C ARG A 44 -2.75 9.30 19.25
N HIS A 45 -3.40 9.85 18.23
CA HIS A 45 -4.84 10.11 18.29
C HIS A 45 -5.65 8.80 18.36
N ASN A 46 -5.22 7.76 17.63
CA ASN A 46 -5.96 6.51 17.49
C ASN A 46 -5.55 5.41 18.48
N PHE A 47 -4.32 5.49 19.02
CA PHE A 47 -3.72 4.45 19.86
C PHE A 47 -3.08 5.04 21.11
N ASN A 48 -2.59 4.19 22.02
CA ASN A 48 -1.91 4.65 23.24
C ASN A 48 -0.70 5.53 22.90
N PRO A 49 -0.68 6.83 23.26
CA PRO A 49 0.40 7.74 22.86
C PRO A 49 1.79 7.33 23.34
N LYS A 50 1.89 6.50 24.39
CA LYS A 50 3.16 6.02 24.95
C LYS A 50 3.89 5.02 24.05
N THR A 51 3.19 4.41 23.09
CA THR A 51 3.80 3.45 22.16
C THR A 51 4.58 4.16 21.06
N VAL A 52 4.32 5.44 20.77
CA VAL A 52 5.07 6.15 19.74
C VAL A 52 6.52 6.36 20.17
N GLY A 53 7.43 5.82 19.37
CA GLY A 53 8.88 5.96 19.50
C GLY A 53 9.31 7.41 19.27
N GLN A 54 10.27 7.87 20.09
CA GLN A 54 10.76 9.25 20.06
C GLN A 54 12.15 9.37 19.39
N HIS A 55 12.67 8.26 18.89
CA HIS A 55 14.02 8.16 18.33
C HIS A 55 13.97 7.61 16.91
N LEU A 56 14.98 7.97 16.11
CA LEU A 56 15.19 7.40 14.79
C LEU A 56 15.65 5.96 14.92
N ILE A 57 15.15 5.09 14.05
CA ILE A 57 15.40 3.64 14.06
C ILE A 57 16.91 3.35 14.08
N GLU A 58 17.68 4.05 13.24
CA GLU A 58 19.13 3.89 13.07
C GLU A 58 19.99 4.45 14.21
N THR A 59 19.38 5.20 15.15
CA THR A 59 20.11 5.76 16.30
C THR A 59 20.07 4.86 17.53
N LEU A 60 19.19 3.85 17.53
CA LEU A 60 19.01 2.93 18.63
C LEU A 60 19.97 1.74 18.51
N SER A 61 20.57 1.33 19.63
CA SER A 61 21.55 0.23 19.63
C SER A 61 20.88 -1.14 19.52
N THR A 62 21.66 -2.16 19.14
CA THR A 62 21.21 -3.56 19.17
C THR A 62 20.68 -3.94 20.56
N LYS A 63 21.38 -3.52 21.62
CA LYS A 63 20.95 -3.76 23.01
C LYS A 63 19.56 -3.20 23.31
N TYR A 64 19.22 -2.01 22.80
CA TYR A 64 17.90 -1.42 23.01
C TYR A 64 16.78 -2.33 22.48
N TYR A 65 16.95 -2.86 21.26
CA TYR A 65 15.99 -3.77 20.65
C TYR A 65 15.99 -5.15 21.32
N ASP A 66 17.16 -5.64 21.74
CA ASP A 66 17.31 -6.92 22.42
C ASP A 66 16.64 -6.91 23.81
N ASP A 67 16.78 -5.82 24.56
CA ASP A 67 16.16 -5.62 25.88
C ASP A 67 14.62 -5.55 25.80
N MET A 68 14.06 -5.13 24.65
CA MET A 68 12.62 -5.16 24.41
C MET A 68 12.09 -6.58 24.24
N ALA A 69 12.92 -7.50 23.76
CA ALA A 69 12.59 -8.91 23.52
C ALA A 69 11.23 -9.08 22.80
N ALA A 70 11.04 -8.34 21.71
CA ALA A 70 9.80 -8.38 20.93
C ALA A 70 9.64 -9.73 20.24
N ASP A 71 8.42 -10.27 20.23
CA ASP A 71 8.07 -11.49 19.49
C ASP A 71 7.80 -11.21 18.00
N VAL A 72 7.33 -10.01 17.66
CA VAL A 72 6.88 -9.64 16.32
C VAL A 72 7.51 -8.33 15.88
N TRP A 73 8.11 -8.31 14.69
CA TRP A 73 8.47 -7.09 13.97
C TRP A 73 7.58 -6.92 12.74
N THR A 74 6.93 -5.78 12.60
CA THR A 74 6.27 -5.38 11.35
C THR A 74 7.00 -4.19 10.76
N MET A 75 7.21 -4.17 9.45
CA MET A 75 7.91 -3.05 8.79
C MET A 75 7.36 -2.75 7.39
N SER A 76 7.19 -1.46 7.10
CA SER A 76 6.87 -0.94 5.76
C SER A 76 7.96 0.04 5.31
N PRO A 77 9.21 -0.44 5.08
CA PRO A 77 10.31 0.45 4.75
C PRO A 77 10.05 1.19 3.43
N PRO A 78 10.37 2.49 3.36
CA PRO A 78 10.17 3.27 2.14
C PRO A 78 10.95 2.68 0.96
N CYS A 79 10.26 2.46 -0.17
CA CYS A 79 10.86 1.99 -1.41
C CYS A 79 11.71 3.08 -2.06
N GLN A 80 13.03 3.02 -1.89
CA GLN A 80 13.98 3.84 -2.62
C GLN A 80 15.12 3.01 -3.16
N PRO A 81 15.64 3.33 -4.35
CA PRO A 81 16.79 2.61 -4.89
C PRO A 81 18.02 2.87 -4.04
N TYR A 82 18.64 1.79 -3.55
CA TYR A 82 19.91 1.82 -2.82
C TYR A 82 21.09 2.03 -3.78
N THR A 83 20.92 1.63 -5.03
CA THR A 83 21.89 1.76 -6.12
C THR A 83 21.39 2.78 -7.14
N ARG A 84 21.83 4.05 -7.00
CA ARG A 84 21.92 4.93 -8.17
C ARG A 84 23.15 4.50 -8.96
N ILE A 85 22.94 3.74 -10.03
CA ILE A 85 23.94 3.47 -11.06
C ILE A 85 24.46 4.84 -11.54
N GLY A 86 25.68 5.22 -11.15
CA GLY A 86 26.38 6.38 -11.72
C GLY A 86 27.11 7.33 -10.76
N LEU A 87 26.87 7.28 -9.46
CA LEU A 87 27.63 8.09 -8.48
C LEU A 87 28.00 7.22 -7.29
N GLN A 88 29.30 6.96 -7.11
CA GLN A 88 29.89 6.32 -5.93
C GLN A 88 29.76 7.22 -4.67
N GLN A 89 28.54 7.59 -4.32
CA GLN A 89 28.18 8.12 -3.01
C GLN A 89 27.15 7.17 -2.44
N GLY A 90 27.63 6.14 -1.73
CA GLY A 90 26.78 5.14 -1.12
C GLY A 90 25.78 5.81 -0.17
N SER A 91 24.49 5.66 -0.46
CA SER A 91 23.39 5.64 0.52
C SER A 91 23.48 6.71 1.66
N GLU A 92 23.43 8.00 1.34
CA GLU A 92 23.15 9.04 2.34
C GLU A 92 21.64 9.19 2.66
N ASP A 93 20.75 8.43 2.02
CA ASP A 93 19.32 8.50 2.37
C ASP A 93 19.08 7.79 3.71
N ALA A 94 18.61 8.54 4.71
CA ALA A 94 18.25 8.03 6.04
C ALA A 94 17.26 6.84 5.98
N ARG A 95 16.45 6.80 4.92
CA ARG A 95 15.49 5.73 4.64
C ARG A 95 16.13 4.40 4.26
N ALA A 96 17.24 4.44 3.54
CA ALA A 96 18.07 3.26 3.27
C ALA A 96 18.85 2.85 4.52
N LYS A 97 19.37 3.84 5.27
CA LYS A 97 20.16 3.63 6.47
C LYS A 97 19.39 2.90 7.59
N SER A 98 18.14 3.29 7.84
CA SER A 98 17.29 2.68 8.87
C SER A 98 16.98 1.21 8.60
N PHE A 99 16.70 0.83 7.35
CA PHE A 99 16.46 -0.56 6.99
C PHE A 99 17.72 -1.42 7.11
N LEU A 100 18.87 -0.93 6.61
CA LEU A 100 20.16 -1.61 6.76
C LEU A 100 20.56 -1.78 8.23
N HIS A 101 20.28 -0.77 9.06
CA HIS A 101 20.49 -0.84 10.49
C HIS A 101 19.65 -1.94 11.13
N LEU A 102 18.36 -2.07 10.78
CA LEU A 102 17.52 -3.17 11.28
C LEU A 102 18.04 -4.54 10.87
N LEU A 103 18.54 -4.71 9.64
CA LEU A 103 19.17 -5.96 9.21
C LEU A 103 20.45 -6.27 9.98
N LYS A 104 21.26 -5.25 10.32
CA LYS A 104 22.42 -5.40 11.20
C LYS A 104 21.99 -5.85 12.59
N VAL A 105 21.07 -5.11 13.21
CA VAL A 105 20.53 -5.39 14.55
C VAL A 105 20.01 -6.82 14.61
N LEU A 106 19.18 -7.25 13.65
CA LEU A 106 18.62 -8.60 13.59
C LEU A 106 19.71 -9.69 13.62
N GLY A 107 20.85 -9.46 12.95
CA GLY A 107 21.98 -10.39 12.94
C GLY A 107 22.73 -10.48 14.27
N GLU A 108 22.72 -9.42 15.07
CA GLU A 108 23.46 -9.31 16.32
C GLU A 108 22.62 -9.63 17.57
N MET A 109 21.29 -9.55 17.46
CA MET A 109 20.36 -9.81 18.55
C MET A 109 20.47 -11.24 19.08
N GLN A 110 20.34 -11.37 20.41
CA GLN A 110 20.22 -12.67 21.09
C GLN A 110 18.73 -13.08 21.13
N ASN A 111 17.86 -12.14 21.45
CA ASN A 111 16.41 -12.31 21.57
C ASN A 111 15.70 -11.91 20.27
N LYS A 112 15.99 -12.66 19.20
CA LYS A 112 15.43 -12.39 17.86
C LYS A 112 13.89 -12.54 17.85
N PRO A 113 13.16 -11.70 17.07
CA PRO A 113 11.71 -11.80 16.97
C PRO A 113 11.28 -13.12 16.33
N LYS A 114 10.25 -13.76 16.86
CA LYS A 114 9.72 -15.02 16.32
C LYS A 114 9.08 -14.82 14.94
N TYR A 115 8.48 -13.67 14.71
CA TYR A 115 7.76 -13.33 13.49
C TYR A 115 8.24 -12.00 12.91
N ILE A 116 8.42 -11.96 11.60
CA ILE A 116 8.70 -10.73 10.86
C ILE A 116 7.71 -10.62 9.70
N LEU A 117 7.09 -9.45 9.56
CA LEU A 117 6.27 -9.08 8.41
C LEU A 117 6.86 -7.84 7.75
N VAL A 118 7.10 -7.94 6.44
CA VAL A 118 7.53 -6.81 5.61
C VAL A 118 6.47 -6.54 4.55
N GLU A 119 6.04 -5.28 4.41
CA GLU A 119 5.26 -4.82 3.26
C GLU A 119 6.12 -3.86 2.42
N ASN A 120 6.03 -3.98 1.10
CA ASN A 120 6.72 -3.08 0.18
C ASN A 120 5.96 -2.95 -1.15
N VAL A 121 6.42 -2.07 -2.03
CA VAL A 121 5.84 -1.91 -3.37
C VAL A 121 6.19 -3.09 -4.27
N LYS A 122 5.38 -3.31 -5.30
CA LYS A 122 5.74 -4.18 -6.44
C LYS A 122 7.03 -3.67 -7.09
N GLY A 123 7.95 -4.57 -7.39
CA GLY A 123 9.32 -4.30 -7.86
C GLY A 123 10.37 -4.41 -6.75
N PHE A 124 9.97 -4.46 -5.47
CA PHE A 124 10.90 -4.73 -4.37
C PHE A 124 11.50 -6.13 -4.49
N GLU A 125 10.74 -7.10 -4.99
CA GLU A 125 11.14 -8.51 -5.14
C GLU A 125 12.35 -8.74 -6.06
N VAL A 126 12.72 -7.76 -6.88
CA VAL A 126 13.90 -7.78 -7.76
C VAL A 126 14.97 -6.76 -7.33
N SER A 127 14.87 -6.21 -6.12
CA SER A 127 15.79 -5.18 -5.62
C SER A 127 16.92 -5.75 -4.77
N ASP A 128 18.07 -5.07 -4.77
CA ASP A 128 19.21 -5.38 -3.89
C ASP A 128 18.80 -5.45 -2.40
N SER A 129 17.88 -4.60 -1.97
CA SER A 129 17.38 -4.54 -0.58
C SER A 129 16.65 -5.81 -0.18
N ARG A 130 15.88 -6.38 -1.10
CA ARG A 130 15.21 -7.66 -0.89
C ARG A 130 16.22 -8.77 -0.75
N ASP A 131 17.25 -8.79 -1.59
CA ASP A 131 18.31 -9.81 -1.51
C ASP A 131 19.04 -9.73 -0.16
N MET A 132 19.38 -8.52 0.29
CA MET A 132 19.97 -8.30 1.61
C MET A 132 19.06 -8.78 2.76
N LEU A 133 17.74 -8.54 2.68
CA LEU A 133 16.77 -9.01 3.65
C LEU A 133 16.72 -10.54 3.69
N VAL A 134 16.54 -11.17 2.52
CA VAL A 134 16.44 -12.64 2.39
C VAL A 134 17.71 -13.32 2.87
N ASP A 135 18.88 -12.79 2.51
CA ASP A 135 20.15 -13.33 2.98
C ASP A 135 20.28 -13.17 4.49
N LYS A 136 19.90 -12.02 5.05
CA LYS A 136 19.92 -11.83 6.51
C LYS A 136 19.01 -12.84 7.23
N LEU A 137 17.80 -13.04 6.73
CA LEU A 137 16.83 -13.98 7.30
C LEU A 137 17.38 -15.42 7.29
N LYS A 138 17.98 -15.86 6.17
CA LYS A 138 18.61 -17.19 6.07
C LYS A 138 19.73 -17.38 7.08
N HIS A 139 20.62 -16.39 7.23
CA HIS A 139 21.73 -16.45 8.20
C HIS A 139 21.27 -16.38 9.66
N CYS A 140 20.03 -15.94 9.91
CA CYS A 140 19.43 -15.86 11.23
C CYS A 140 18.42 -17.00 11.50
N ASP A 141 18.47 -18.09 10.73
CA ASP A 141 17.62 -19.28 10.89
C ASP A 141 16.11 -19.04 10.74
N TYR A 142 15.73 -18.05 9.94
CA TYR A 142 14.33 -17.86 9.56
C TYR A 142 13.96 -18.71 8.34
N SER A 143 12.75 -19.27 8.37
CA SER A 143 12.02 -19.65 7.17
C SER A 143 11.14 -18.49 6.75
N PHE A 144 10.98 -18.23 5.45
CA PHE A 144 10.16 -17.13 4.96
C PHE A 144 9.36 -17.52 3.72
N GLN A 145 8.33 -16.74 3.43
CA GLN A 145 7.50 -16.83 2.25
C GLN A 145 7.21 -15.42 1.71
N GLU A 146 7.25 -15.26 0.39
CA GLU A 146 7.03 -14.00 -0.30
C GLU A 146 5.70 -14.02 -1.06
N PHE A 147 5.06 -12.85 -1.16
CA PHE A 147 3.77 -12.68 -1.80
C PHE A 147 3.69 -11.39 -2.62
N LEU A 148 2.88 -11.41 -3.68
CA LEU A 148 2.40 -10.23 -4.39
C LEU A 148 0.87 -10.26 -4.38
N LEU A 149 0.26 -9.38 -3.59
CA LEU A 149 -1.18 -9.39 -3.33
C LEU A 149 -1.82 -8.03 -3.59
N THR A 150 -3.11 -8.04 -3.94
CA THR A 150 -3.92 -6.86 -4.23
C THR A 150 -5.28 -6.93 -3.53
N PRO A 151 -5.84 -5.81 -3.03
CA PRO A 151 -7.16 -5.81 -2.39
C PRO A 151 -8.31 -6.32 -3.27
N LEU A 152 -8.18 -6.24 -4.59
CA LEU A 152 -9.14 -6.84 -5.54
C LEU A 152 -9.39 -8.33 -5.24
N GLN A 153 -8.36 -9.07 -4.83
CA GLN A 153 -8.47 -10.48 -4.41
C GLN A 153 -9.33 -10.68 -3.16
N LEU A 154 -9.55 -9.63 -2.38
CA LEU A 154 -10.37 -9.66 -1.18
C LEU A 154 -11.80 -9.13 -1.44
N GLY A 155 -12.11 -8.81 -2.69
CA GLY A 155 -13.37 -8.19 -3.10
C GLY A 155 -13.41 -6.68 -2.86
N ILE A 156 -12.27 -6.02 -2.64
CA ILE A 156 -12.18 -4.57 -2.39
C ILE A 156 -11.85 -3.86 -3.71
N PRO A 157 -12.64 -2.85 -4.15
CA PRO A 157 -12.51 -2.21 -5.48
C PRO A 157 -11.34 -1.22 -5.60
N ASN A 158 -10.14 -1.60 -5.14
CA ASN A 158 -8.94 -0.79 -5.25
C ASN A 158 -7.72 -1.60 -5.71
N SER A 159 -7.12 -1.15 -6.81
CA SER A 159 -5.88 -1.70 -7.36
C SER A 159 -4.70 -1.23 -6.51
N ARG A 160 -4.22 -2.07 -5.59
CA ARG A 160 -3.06 -1.77 -4.74
C ARG A 160 -2.17 -2.99 -4.56
N MET A 161 -1.51 -3.40 -5.65
CA MET A 161 -0.55 -4.49 -5.61
C MET A 161 0.62 -4.15 -4.68
N ARG A 162 0.94 -5.05 -3.76
CA ARG A 162 2.05 -4.92 -2.81
C ARG A 162 2.80 -6.23 -2.65
N TYR A 163 4.10 -6.08 -2.45
CA TYR A 163 4.99 -7.14 -2.01
C TYR A 163 4.78 -7.35 -0.50
N TYR A 164 4.73 -8.61 -0.09
CA TYR A 164 4.77 -8.99 1.31
C TYR A 164 5.81 -10.08 1.53
N LEU A 165 6.50 -10.05 2.66
CA LEU A 165 7.32 -11.14 3.15
C LEU A 165 6.91 -11.48 4.57
N LEU A 166 6.62 -12.76 4.81
CA LEU A 166 6.40 -13.30 6.15
C LEU A 166 7.59 -14.18 6.50
N ALA A 167 8.18 -14.00 7.68
CA ALA A 167 9.25 -14.86 8.19
C ALA A 167 8.92 -15.39 9.58
N LYS A 168 9.35 -16.62 9.85
CA LYS A 168 9.23 -17.33 11.12
C LYS A 168 10.58 -17.86 11.55
N LEU A 169 10.99 -17.56 12.78
CA LEU A 169 12.22 -18.09 13.36
C LEU A 169 12.03 -19.58 13.65
N LYS A 170 12.97 -20.43 13.24
CA LYS A 170 12.93 -21.87 13.56
C LYS A 170 12.90 -22.08 15.09
N PRO A 171 12.18 -23.10 15.59
CA PRO A 171 11.55 -24.20 14.84
C PRO A 171 10.11 -23.93 14.37
N LEU A 172 9.63 -22.68 14.40
CA LEU A 172 8.28 -22.36 13.91
C LEU A 172 8.17 -22.66 12.40
N ALA A 173 7.04 -23.22 12.00
CA ALA A 173 6.77 -23.59 10.61
C ALA A 173 5.55 -22.86 10.03
N PHE A 174 5.49 -22.78 8.71
CA PHE A 174 4.28 -22.41 7.98
C PHE A 174 3.34 -23.62 7.90
N ALA A 175 2.03 -23.36 7.84
CA ALA A 175 1.04 -24.42 7.70
C ALA A 175 1.11 -25.11 6.33
N ARG A 176 1.59 -24.38 5.32
CA ARG A 176 1.96 -24.92 3.99
C ARG A 176 3.49 -24.95 3.87
N PRO A 177 4.06 -25.90 3.12
CA PRO A 177 5.49 -25.89 2.81
C PRO A 177 5.91 -24.57 2.18
N VAL A 178 7.07 -24.06 2.57
CA VAL A 178 7.65 -22.85 1.96
C VAL A 178 8.01 -23.12 0.51
N THR A 179 7.73 -22.17 -0.38
CA THR A 179 8.09 -22.22 -1.80
C THR A 179 9.29 -21.30 -2.08
N SER A 180 10.00 -21.57 -3.17
CA SER A 180 11.05 -20.66 -3.68
C SER A 180 10.51 -19.56 -4.59
N THR A 181 9.18 -19.50 -4.77
CA THR A 181 8.49 -18.60 -5.68
C THR A 181 7.63 -17.62 -4.91
N ILE A 182 7.39 -16.46 -5.51
CA ILE A 182 6.46 -15.47 -4.96
C ILE A 182 5.04 -15.97 -5.18
N ILE A 183 4.26 -16.03 -4.10
CA ILE A 183 2.88 -16.47 -4.14
C ILE A 183 2.00 -15.28 -4.54
N THR A 184 1.15 -15.46 -5.55
CA THR A 184 0.29 -14.40 -6.09
C THR A 184 -1.17 -14.52 -5.63
N HIS A 185 -1.47 -15.39 -4.67
CA HIS A 185 -2.80 -15.62 -4.10
C HIS A 185 -2.74 -15.68 -2.56
N ILE A 186 -3.90 -15.68 -1.90
CA ILE A 186 -3.99 -15.77 -0.44
C ILE A 186 -4.13 -17.24 -0.04
N PRO A 187 -3.10 -17.88 0.54
CA PRO A 187 -3.17 -19.29 0.88
C PRO A 187 -4.19 -19.53 2.00
N LEU A 188 -4.81 -20.73 1.99
CA LEU A 188 -5.78 -21.17 3.02
C LEU A 188 -7.09 -20.38 3.06
N SER A 189 -7.33 -19.49 2.10
CA SER A 189 -8.63 -18.84 1.97
C SER A 189 -9.59 -19.79 1.25
N GLU A 190 -10.69 -20.19 1.91
CA GLU A 190 -11.76 -21.00 1.31
C GLU A 190 -12.34 -20.32 0.06
N ASP A 191 -12.34 -18.99 0.04
CA ASP A 191 -12.86 -18.19 -1.06
C ASP A 191 -11.85 -17.91 -2.19
N MET A 192 -10.57 -18.29 -2.04
CA MET A 192 -9.47 -17.85 -2.94
C MET A 192 -8.51 -18.98 -3.33
N THR A 193 -9.03 -20.19 -3.51
CA THR A 193 -8.23 -21.36 -3.90
C THR A 193 -7.66 -21.19 -5.32
N ASP A 194 -6.32 -21.22 -5.39
CA ASP A 194 -5.39 -21.47 -6.49
C ASP A 194 -5.45 -20.69 -7.83
N ASP A 195 -6.53 -20.01 -8.22
CA ASP A 195 -6.67 -19.56 -9.62
C ASP A 195 -6.54 -18.04 -9.91
N PHE A 196 -6.52 -17.15 -8.91
CA PHE A 196 -6.25 -15.73 -9.21
C PHE A 196 -4.74 -15.48 -9.33
N VAL A 197 -4.17 -15.82 -10.48
CA VAL A 197 -2.85 -15.35 -10.89
C VAL A 197 -3.02 -14.00 -11.56
N ASP A 198 -2.61 -12.98 -10.83
CA ASP A 198 -2.54 -11.65 -11.38
C ASP A 198 -1.53 -11.59 -12.55
N THR A 199 -2.03 -11.49 -13.79
CA THR A 199 -1.21 -11.51 -15.00
C THR A 199 -0.35 -10.25 -15.20
N ARG A 200 -0.42 -9.26 -14.28
CA ARG A 200 0.46 -8.07 -14.26
C ARG A 200 1.95 -8.42 -14.09
N VAL A 201 2.33 -9.70 -13.97
CA VAL A 201 3.73 -10.17 -13.87
C VAL A 201 4.44 -10.20 -15.23
N LYS A 202 3.74 -10.11 -16.38
CA LYS A 202 4.36 -10.13 -17.71
C LYS A 202 4.63 -8.70 -18.25
N PRO A 203 5.89 -8.35 -18.60
CA PRO A 203 6.18 -7.09 -19.27
C PRO A 203 5.53 -7.03 -20.66
N GLY A 204 4.80 -5.95 -20.97
CA GLY A 204 4.35 -5.62 -22.34
C GLY A 204 2.91 -6.01 -22.70
N GLU A 205 2.14 -6.66 -21.82
CA GLU A 205 0.70 -6.89 -22.04
C GLU A 205 -0.12 -5.72 -21.46
N ALA A 206 -1.12 -5.25 -22.21
CA ALA A 206 -2.05 -4.21 -21.76
C ALA A 206 -2.85 -4.74 -20.56
N VAL A 207 -2.86 -3.97 -19.48
CA VAL A 207 -3.56 -4.34 -18.24
C VAL A 207 -5.04 -4.06 -18.42
N ASP A 208 -5.84 -5.12 -18.52
CA ASP A 208 -7.29 -5.03 -18.42
C ASP A 208 -7.71 -5.29 -16.96
N GLU A 209 -7.81 -4.21 -16.17
CA GLU A 209 -8.26 -4.32 -14.78
C GLU A 209 -9.72 -4.78 -14.66
N GLU A 210 -10.54 -4.58 -15.69
CA GLU A 210 -11.92 -5.07 -15.71
C GLU A 210 -11.95 -6.59 -15.87
N LYS A 211 -11.06 -7.14 -16.71
CA LYS A 211 -10.84 -8.58 -16.79
C LYS A 211 -10.41 -9.18 -15.45
N LEU A 212 -9.49 -8.53 -14.73
CA LEU A 212 -9.07 -8.97 -13.40
C LEU A 212 -10.25 -9.00 -12.41
N VAL A 213 -11.08 -7.96 -12.37
CA VAL A 213 -12.29 -7.92 -11.53
C VAL A 213 -13.28 -9.05 -11.88
N ASN A 214 -13.41 -9.39 -13.16
CA ASN A 214 -14.33 -10.43 -13.60
C ASN A 214 -13.80 -11.85 -13.34
N GLU A 215 -12.49 -12.02 -13.20
CA GLU A 215 -11.82 -13.30 -12.93
C GLU A 215 -11.62 -13.57 -11.42
N THR A 216 -11.92 -12.62 -10.53
CA THR A 216 -11.86 -12.88 -9.08
C THR A 216 -12.97 -13.82 -8.63
N VAL A 217 -12.62 -14.85 -7.86
CA VAL A 217 -13.56 -15.83 -7.29
C VAL A 217 -14.60 -15.16 -6.39
N LYS A 218 -14.18 -14.18 -5.59
CA LYS A 218 -15.07 -13.35 -4.78
C LYS A 218 -15.51 -12.12 -5.58
N PRO A 219 -16.82 -11.86 -5.74
CA PRO A 219 -17.30 -10.65 -6.40
C PRO A 219 -16.73 -9.40 -5.72
N VAL A 220 -16.10 -8.53 -6.50
CA VAL A 220 -15.62 -7.25 -6.01
C VAL A 220 -16.81 -6.35 -5.71
N GLU A 221 -16.78 -5.67 -4.57
CA GLU A 221 -17.85 -4.75 -4.20
C GLU A 221 -17.86 -3.49 -5.09
N PRO A 222 -19.03 -2.87 -5.31
CA PRO A 222 -19.07 -1.61 -6.04
C PRO A 222 -18.52 -0.47 -5.17
N LEU A 223 -17.90 0.52 -5.80
CA LEU A 223 -17.35 1.72 -5.15
C LEU A 223 -18.39 2.44 -4.28
N SER A 224 -19.66 2.40 -4.66
CA SER A 224 -20.78 3.02 -3.93
C SER A 224 -20.90 2.57 -2.47
N LYS A 225 -20.40 1.39 -2.10
CA LYS A 225 -20.35 0.94 -0.69
C LYS A 225 -19.31 1.69 0.15
N TYR A 226 -18.33 2.31 -0.49
CA TYR A 226 -17.23 3.05 0.13
C TYR A 226 -17.43 4.57 0.04
N LEU A 227 -18.49 5.04 -0.63
CA LEU A 227 -18.79 6.46 -0.74
C LEU A 227 -19.56 6.97 0.47
N GLU A 228 -19.27 8.20 0.89
CA GLU A 228 -20.03 8.84 1.96
C GLU A 228 -21.33 9.43 1.42
N HIS A 229 -22.46 8.97 1.95
CA HIS A 229 -23.79 9.41 1.51
C HIS A 229 -24.18 10.81 2.02
N SER A 230 -23.53 11.31 3.07
CA SER A 230 -23.91 12.53 3.80
C SER A 230 -22.96 13.72 3.59
N VAL A 231 -21.98 13.61 2.69
CA VAL A 231 -20.98 14.66 2.47
C VAL A 231 -21.39 15.61 1.35
N HIS A 232 -21.29 16.91 1.63
CA HIS A 232 -21.21 17.95 0.61
C HIS A 232 -19.98 17.66 -0.25
N TYR A 233 -20.20 17.14 -1.46
CA TYR A 233 -19.13 16.72 -2.35
C TYR A 233 -18.56 17.88 -3.18
N GLU A 234 -19.19 19.05 -3.12
CA GLU A 234 -18.79 20.28 -3.80
C GLU A 234 -17.33 20.68 -3.54
N PRO A 235 -16.77 20.60 -2.31
CA PRO A 235 -15.36 20.89 -2.04
C PRO A 235 -14.38 19.95 -2.75
N TYR A 236 -14.85 18.77 -3.17
CA TYR A 236 -14.03 17.76 -3.83
C TYR A 236 -14.19 17.76 -5.36
N LEU A 237 -15.05 18.62 -5.92
CA LEU A 237 -15.17 18.77 -7.36
C LEU A 237 -13.80 19.08 -7.98
N VAL A 238 -13.52 18.46 -9.13
CA VAL A 238 -12.28 18.75 -9.85
C VAL A 238 -12.33 20.21 -10.32
N PRO A 239 -11.35 21.05 -9.95
CA PRO A 239 -11.39 22.47 -10.34
C PRO A 239 -11.40 22.64 -11.85
N ASP A 240 -12.13 23.64 -12.35
CA ASP A 240 -12.25 23.92 -13.80
C ASP A 240 -10.88 24.03 -14.50
N LYS A 241 -9.92 24.69 -13.85
CA LYS A 241 -8.54 24.82 -14.36
C LYS A 241 -7.89 23.46 -14.60
N VAL A 242 -8.15 22.48 -13.73
CA VAL A 242 -7.64 21.11 -13.83
C VAL A 242 -8.44 20.34 -14.89
N LEU A 243 -9.77 20.47 -14.91
CA LEU A 243 -10.63 19.83 -15.92
C LEU A 243 -10.26 20.25 -17.36
N ALA A 244 -10.16 21.55 -17.62
CA ALA A 244 -9.83 22.06 -18.96
C ALA A 244 -8.46 21.59 -19.45
N LYS A 245 -7.46 21.59 -18.56
CA LYS A 245 -6.07 21.25 -18.90
C LYS A 245 -5.82 19.74 -18.94
N ASN A 246 -6.27 19.03 -17.92
CA ASN A 246 -5.88 17.65 -17.61
C ASN A 246 -7.07 16.67 -17.52
N GLY A 247 -8.31 17.10 -17.79
CA GLY A 247 -9.49 16.23 -17.66
C GLY A 247 -9.35 14.87 -18.37
N HIS A 248 -8.75 14.89 -19.56
CA HIS A 248 -8.54 13.72 -20.43
C HIS A 248 -7.52 12.69 -19.93
N VAL A 249 -6.69 13.01 -18.92
CA VAL A 249 -5.68 12.06 -18.40
C VAL A 249 -6.11 11.35 -17.12
N PHE A 250 -7.27 11.72 -16.57
CA PHE A 250 -7.81 11.04 -15.40
C PHE A 250 -8.35 9.65 -15.75
N ASP A 251 -8.12 8.69 -14.87
CA ASP A 251 -8.97 7.50 -14.79
C ASP A 251 -10.27 7.90 -14.09
N ILE A 252 -11.40 7.73 -14.79
CA ILE A 252 -12.72 8.13 -14.31
C ILE A 252 -13.54 6.88 -14.03
N VAL A 253 -13.99 6.76 -12.79
CA VAL A 253 -14.83 5.65 -12.33
C VAL A 253 -16.23 6.15 -11.98
N LYS A 254 -17.19 5.23 -11.88
CA LYS A 254 -18.57 5.51 -11.47
C LYS A 254 -18.89 4.80 -10.15
N PRO A 255 -19.90 5.23 -9.38
CA PRO A 255 -20.27 4.59 -8.12
C PRO A 255 -20.64 3.10 -8.24
N ASP A 256 -21.16 2.67 -9.37
CA ASP A 256 -21.46 1.27 -9.70
C ASP A 256 -20.23 0.51 -10.25
N GLY A 257 -19.11 1.20 -10.47
CA GLY A 257 -17.85 0.57 -10.85
C GLY A 257 -17.25 -0.27 -9.73
N HIS A 258 -16.48 -1.28 -10.12
CA HIS A 258 -15.90 -2.29 -9.23
C HIS A 258 -14.37 -2.20 -9.16
N ARG A 259 -13.78 -1.08 -9.58
CA ARG A 259 -12.34 -0.84 -9.52
C ARG A 259 -12.02 0.64 -9.38
N SER A 260 -10.83 0.90 -8.87
CA SER A 260 -10.17 2.20 -8.87
C SER A 260 -8.65 2.00 -8.92
N CYS A 261 -7.93 2.94 -9.50
CA CYS A 261 -6.47 2.95 -9.50
C CYS A 261 -5.91 3.12 -8.08
N CYS A 262 -4.64 2.75 -7.90
CA CYS A 262 -3.92 2.97 -6.65
C CYS A 262 -3.88 4.46 -6.29
N PHE A 263 -4.33 4.80 -5.09
CA PHE A 263 -4.11 6.13 -4.53
C PHE A 263 -2.65 6.29 -4.10
N THR A 264 -2.02 7.37 -4.55
CA THR A 264 -0.65 7.73 -4.18
C THR A 264 -0.65 9.02 -3.36
N LYS A 265 0.49 9.35 -2.73
CA LYS A 265 0.67 10.62 -2.00
C LYS A 265 0.47 11.88 -2.86
N GLY A 266 0.46 11.73 -4.19
CA GLY A 266 0.23 12.82 -5.13
C GLY A 266 -1.24 13.04 -5.50
N TYR A 267 -2.16 12.25 -4.93
CA TYR A 267 -3.59 12.45 -5.13
C TYR A 267 -3.99 13.88 -4.73
N PHE A 268 -4.97 14.47 -5.42
CA PHE A 268 -5.29 15.91 -5.44
C PHE A 268 -4.27 16.86 -6.08
N HIS A 269 -3.00 16.47 -6.20
CA HIS A 269 -1.94 17.37 -6.72
C HIS A 269 -1.60 17.13 -8.18
N TYR A 270 -1.62 15.87 -8.64
CA TYR A 270 -1.36 15.50 -10.03
C TYR A 270 -2.56 14.75 -10.60
N ALA A 271 -2.83 14.95 -11.89
CA ALA A 271 -4.00 14.37 -12.56
C ALA A 271 -3.77 12.93 -13.03
N GLN A 272 -2.56 12.57 -13.43
CA GLN A 272 -2.24 11.26 -13.98
C GLN A 272 -1.49 10.39 -12.96
N GLY A 273 -1.88 9.12 -12.87
CA GLY A 273 -1.13 8.10 -12.12
C GLY A 273 -1.16 8.25 -10.59
N THR A 274 -2.11 9.01 -10.05
CA THR A 274 -2.22 9.25 -8.60
C THR A 274 -3.47 8.67 -7.95
N GLY A 275 -4.41 8.18 -8.74
CA GLY A 275 -5.68 7.61 -8.32
C GLY A 275 -6.80 7.96 -9.29
N SER A 276 -7.92 7.25 -9.21
CA SER A 276 -9.12 7.56 -9.99
C SER A 276 -9.85 8.79 -9.43
N ILE A 277 -10.66 9.42 -10.26
CA ILE A 277 -11.71 10.36 -9.82
C ILE A 277 -13.08 9.76 -10.12
N ILE A 278 -14.11 10.22 -9.41
CA ILE A 278 -15.45 9.66 -9.53
C ILE A 278 -16.42 10.61 -10.25
N GLN A 279 -17.19 10.04 -11.18
CA GLN A 279 -18.28 10.71 -11.88
C GLN A 279 -19.59 10.56 -11.11
N MET A 280 -20.13 11.68 -10.63
CA MET A 280 -21.39 11.66 -9.86
C MET A 280 -22.64 11.66 -10.74
N ASN A 281 -22.57 12.20 -11.97
CA ASN A 281 -23.68 12.11 -12.91
C ASN A 281 -23.70 10.73 -13.60
N LYS A 282 -24.53 9.80 -13.11
CA LYS A 282 -24.59 8.42 -13.63
C LYS A 282 -25.12 8.32 -15.06
N GLU A 283 -26.02 9.23 -15.44
CA GLU A 283 -26.73 9.23 -16.72
C GLU A 283 -25.84 9.69 -17.89
N ALA A 284 -24.81 10.49 -17.61
CA ALA A 284 -23.91 10.98 -18.64
C ALA A 284 -22.95 9.91 -19.17
N ASN A 285 -22.82 9.81 -20.48
CA ASN A 285 -21.79 9.02 -21.14
C ASN A 285 -20.46 9.78 -21.11
N THR A 286 -19.49 9.28 -20.34
CA THR A 286 -18.17 9.89 -20.14
C THR A 286 -17.46 10.13 -21.46
N ALA A 287 -17.38 9.09 -22.32
CA ALA A 287 -16.65 9.16 -23.58
C ALA A 287 -17.27 10.17 -24.55
N GLU A 288 -18.60 10.17 -24.68
CA GLU A 288 -19.29 11.13 -25.55
C GLU A 288 -19.10 12.58 -25.10
N VAL A 289 -19.19 12.84 -23.79
CA VAL A 289 -18.98 14.20 -23.26
C VAL A 289 -17.54 14.65 -23.49
N PHE A 290 -16.54 13.80 -23.23
CA PHE A 290 -15.14 14.13 -23.49
C PHE A 290 -14.88 14.34 -24.98
N ASN A 291 -15.40 13.48 -25.86
CA ASN A 291 -15.23 13.63 -27.31
C ASN A 291 -15.78 14.98 -27.80
N LYS A 292 -16.96 15.40 -27.32
CA LYS A 292 -17.53 16.71 -27.63
C LYS A 292 -16.74 17.85 -26.99
N ALA A 293 -16.34 17.74 -25.73
CA ALA A 293 -15.58 18.78 -25.04
C ALA A 293 -14.20 19.03 -25.69
N MET A 294 -13.55 17.98 -26.18
CA MET A 294 -12.24 18.09 -26.83
C MET A 294 -12.28 18.87 -28.15
N THR A 295 -13.43 18.99 -28.84
CA THR A 295 -13.54 19.83 -30.05
C THR A 295 -13.45 21.32 -29.75
N PHE A 296 -13.71 21.73 -28.50
CA PHE A 296 -13.62 23.11 -28.03
C PHE A 296 -12.29 23.42 -27.33
N LYS A 297 -11.43 22.42 -27.11
CA LYS A 297 -10.15 22.61 -26.42
C LYS A 297 -9.23 23.56 -27.20
N GLY A 298 -8.83 24.65 -26.57
CA GLY A 298 -8.01 25.70 -27.20
C GLY A 298 -8.78 26.63 -28.14
N VAL A 299 -10.10 26.44 -28.28
CA VAL A 299 -10.99 27.26 -29.12
C VAL A 299 -11.97 28.05 -28.26
N ASP A 300 -12.73 27.37 -27.39
CA ASP A 300 -13.73 27.96 -26.51
C ASP A 300 -13.73 27.23 -25.16
N GLN A 301 -13.00 27.78 -24.19
CA GLN A 301 -12.81 27.14 -22.89
C GLN A 301 -14.12 27.05 -22.10
N GLU A 302 -15.03 28.03 -22.22
CA GLU A 302 -16.26 28.00 -21.44
C GLU A 302 -17.20 26.90 -21.94
N LYS A 303 -17.37 26.76 -23.26
CA LYS A 303 -18.13 25.62 -23.82
C LYS A 303 -17.51 24.27 -23.49
N GLN A 304 -16.17 24.18 -23.50
CA GLN A 304 -15.48 22.98 -23.04
C GLN A 304 -15.86 22.66 -21.58
N LEU A 305 -15.81 23.65 -20.69
CA LEU A 305 -16.11 23.50 -19.27
C LEU A 305 -17.59 23.20 -19.02
N GLU A 306 -18.52 23.86 -19.71
CA GLU A 306 -19.96 23.58 -19.63
C GLU A 306 -20.24 22.10 -19.87
N LEU A 307 -19.64 21.52 -20.91
CA LEU A 307 -19.76 20.09 -21.20
C LEU A 307 -19.15 19.23 -20.10
N LEU A 308 -17.91 19.52 -19.66
CA LEU A 308 -17.22 18.71 -18.65
C LEU A 308 -17.90 18.78 -17.27
N ARG A 309 -18.46 19.93 -16.88
CA ARG A 309 -19.19 20.10 -15.62
C ARG A 309 -20.43 19.21 -15.54
N THR A 310 -21.03 18.84 -16.68
CA THR A 310 -22.18 17.91 -16.69
C THR A 310 -21.86 16.54 -16.09
N LEU A 311 -20.58 16.13 -16.12
CA LEU A 311 -20.14 14.85 -15.54
C LEU A 311 -20.11 14.90 -14.00
N LYS A 312 -20.02 16.09 -13.39
CA LYS A 312 -19.84 16.25 -11.93
C LYS A 312 -18.68 15.42 -11.40
N LEU A 313 -17.52 15.57 -12.02
CA LEU A 313 -16.30 14.86 -11.64
C LEU A 313 -15.75 15.40 -10.32
N ARG A 314 -15.40 14.52 -9.40
CA ARG A 314 -14.80 14.87 -8.12
C ARG A 314 -13.71 13.89 -7.71
N TYR A 315 -12.81 14.35 -6.86
CA TYR A 315 -11.92 13.47 -6.11
C TYR A 315 -12.73 12.67 -5.07
N PHE A 316 -12.23 11.49 -4.72
CA PHE A 316 -12.67 10.77 -3.52
C PHE A 316 -12.34 11.61 -2.28
N SER A 317 -13.23 11.65 -1.30
CA SER A 317 -12.96 12.36 -0.04
C SER A 317 -11.91 11.59 0.78
N PRO A 318 -11.27 12.21 1.78
CA PRO A 318 -10.34 11.49 2.67
C PRO A 318 -10.94 10.32 3.46
N ARG A 319 -12.27 10.20 3.52
CA ARG A 319 -12.98 9.12 4.21
C ARG A 319 -13.45 8.00 3.28
N GLU A 320 -13.41 8.22 1.98
CA GLU A 320 -13.76 7.25 0.92
C GLU A 320 -12.49 6.56 0.39
#